data_AF-A0A7C3GJN5-F1
#
_entry.id   AF-A0A7C3GJN5-F1
#
_cell.length_a   1.000
_cell.length_b   1.000
_cell.length_c   1.000
_cell.angle_alpha   90.00
_cell.angle_beta   90.00
_cell.angle_gamma   90.00
#
_symmetry.space_group_name_H-M   'P 1'
#
loop_
_entity.id
_entity.type
_entity.pdbx_description
1 polymer ?
#
loop_
_entity_poly.entity_id
_entity_poly.type
_entity_poly.pdbx_seq_one_letter_code
_entity_poly.pdbx_strand_id
1 'polypeptide(L)' 'MLEKVKVSDLTVDELRAIVQETVREVLLEVLDPDRGLEVREELIEELQESAERVKRGEEPLVPAEEVARRLGLEW' A
#
# COMPACT_ATOMS: atom_id res chain seq x y z
N MET A 1 -4.09 -14.04 20.67
CA MET A 1 -4.41 -15.41 20.20
C MET A 1 -5.84 -15.36 19.69
N LEU A 2 -6.06 -15.59 18.40
CA LEU A 2 -7.42 -15.76 17.89
C LEU A 2 -7.96 -17.08 18.44
N GLU A 3 -9.10 -17.04 19.10
CA GLU A 3 -9.81 -18.22 19.57
C GLU A 3 -10.19 -19.07 18.36
N LYS A 4 -9.87 -20.38 18.38
CA LYS A 4 -10.16 -21.28 17.26
C LYS A 4 -11.65 -21.58 17.21
N VAL A 5 -12.41 -20.78 16.46
CA VAL A 5 -13.81 -21.08 16.13
C VAL A 5 -13.84 -22.26 15.14
N LYS A 6 -14.66 -23.28 15.41
CA LYS A 6 -14.86 -24.34 14.43
C LYS A 6 -15.85 -23.86 13.38
N VAL A 7 -15.59 -24.23 12.12
CA VAL A 7 -16.50 -23.92 11.00
C VAL A 7 -17.91 -24.50 11.23
N SER A 8 -18.00 -25.65 11.91
CA SER A 8 -19.27 -26.29 12.28
C SER A 8 -20.13 -25.46 13.23
N ASP A 9 -19.52 -24.50 13.92
CA ASP A 9 -20.19 -23.70 14.95
C ASP A 9 -20.71 -22.38 14.35
N LEU A 10 -20.42 -22.11 13.07
CA LEU A 10 -20.90 -20.94 12.34
C LEU A 10 -22.29 -21.18 11.77
N THR A 11 -23.14 -20.17 11.86
CA THR A 11 -24.32 -20.07 11.01
C THR A 11 -23.92 -19.86 9.55
N VAL A 12 -24.86 -20.13 8.65
CA VAL A 12 -24.65 -19.93 7.20
C VAL A 12 -24.34 -18.46 6.88
N ASP A 13 -24.95 -17.52 7.59
CA ASP A 13 -24.72 -16.09 7.35
C ASP A 13 -23.35 -15.63 7.84
N GLU A 14 -22.88 -16.14 8.98
CA GLU A 14 -21.51 -15.88 9.46
C GLU A 14 -20.47 -16.46 8.51
N LEU A 15 -20.66 -17.70 8.04
CA LEU A 15 -19.77 -18.30 7.05
C LEU A 15 -19.76 -17.49 5.74
N ARG A 16 -20.93 -17.02 5.28
CA ARG A 16 -21.03 -16.16 4.09
C ARG A 16 -20.28 -14.86 4.27
N ALA A 17 -20.38 -14.22 5.44
CA ALA A 17 -19.68 -12.98 5.74
C ALA A 17 -18.15 -13.15 5.66
N ILE A 18 -17.63 -14.22 6.28
CA ILE A 18 -16.19 -14.55 6.23
C ILE A 18 -15.72 -14.76 4.79
N VAL A 19 -16.45 -15.55 4.00
CA VAL A 19 -16.11 -15.79 2.59
C VAL A 19 -16.11 -14.49 1.78
N GLN A 20 -17.13 -13.63 1.97
CA GLN A 20 -17.20 -12.35 1.26
C GLN A 20 -16.03 -11.42 1.63
N GLU A 21 -15.61 -11.42 2.89
CA GLU A 21 -14.47 -10.63 3.35
C GLU A 21 -13.16 -11.13 2.73
N THR A 22 -12.88 -12.43 2.78
CA THR A 22 -11.70 -13.00 2.15
C THR A 22 -11.66 -12.75 0.64
N VAL A 23 -12.79 -12.91 -0.06
CA VAL A 23 -12.86 -12.63 -1.49
C VAL A 23 -12.59 -11.15 -1.78
N ARG A 24 -13.12 -10.24 -0.95
CA ARG A 24 -12.85 -8.79 -1.09
C ARG A 24 -11.38 -8.49 -0.89
N GLU A 25 -10.74 -9.08 0.12
CA GLU A 25 -9.30 -8.89 0.36
C GLU A 25 -8.47 -9.35 -0.83
N VAL A 26 -8.74 -10.54 -1.36
CA VAL A 26 -8.05 -11.07 -2.56
C VAL A 26 -8.29 -10.18 -3.78
N LEU A 27 -9.51 -9.70 -3.99
CA LEU A 27 -9.78 -8.78 -5.10
C LEU A 27 -9.05 -7.44 -4.95
N LEU A 28 -8.90 -6.94 -3.72
CA LEU A 28 -8.11 -5.73 -3.45
C LEU A 28 -6.61 -5.96 -3.68
N GLU A 29 -6.08 -7.16 -3.38
CA GLU A 29 -4.70 -7.54 -3.73
C GLU A 29 -4.49 -7.64 -5.25
N VAL A 30 -5.51 -8.05 -6.01
CA VAL A 30 -5.43 -8.05 -7.48
C VAL A 30 -5.42 -6.62 -8.05
N LEU A 31 -6.07 -5.68 -7.38
CA LEU A 31 -6.16 -4.28 -7.83
C LEU A 31 -4.93 -3.44 -7.45
N ASP A 32 -4.32 -3.74 -6.31
CA ASP A 32 -3.09 -3.11 -5.86
C ASP A 32 -1.98 -4.19 -5.75
N PRO A 33 -1.15 -4.35 -6.80
CA PRO A 33 -0.14 -5.40 -6.87
C PRO A 33 0.94 -5.27 -5.79
N ASP A 34 1.06 -4.09 -5.17
CA ASP A 34 2.04 -3.82 -4.11
C ASP A 34 1.43 -3.95 -2.70
N ARG A 35 0.14 -4.27 -2.60
CA ARG A 35 -0.57 -4.36 -1.33
C ARG A 35 0.04 -5.42 -0.42
N GLY A 36 0.44 -4.99 0.78
CA GLY A 36 1.01 -5.87 1.80
C GLY A 36 2.50 -6.23 1.58
N LEU A 37 3.14 -5.68 0.55
CA LEU A 37 4.58 -5.79 0.37
C LEU A 37 5.33 -4.78 1.26
N GLU A 38 6.52 -5.18 1.72
CA GLU A 38 7.45 -4.28 2.38
C GLU A 38 8.27 -3.50 1.34
N VAL A 39 8.67 -2.27 1.70
CA VAL A 39 9.56 -1.48 0.87
C VAL A 39 10.96 -2.11 0.93
N ARG A 40 11.57 -2.34 -0.23
CA ARG A 40 12.93 -2.90 -0.34
C ARG A 40 13.95 -1.98 0.35
N GLU A 41 14.92 -2.56 1.05
CA GLU A 41 15.94 -1.82 1.81
C GLU A 41 16.74 -0.87 0.90
N GLU A 42 17.08 -1.29 -0.32
CA GLU A 42 17.83 -0.44 -1.25
C GLU A 42 17.04 0.82 -1.65
N LEU A 43 15.72 0.69 -1.82
CA LEU A 43 14.86 1.83 -2.15
C LEU A 43 14.75 2.80 -0.95
N ILE A 44 14.76 2.28 0.28
CA ILE A 44 14.79 3.12 1.49
C ILE A 44 16.08 3.94 1.53
N GLU A 45 17.23 3.31 1.28
CA GLU A 45 18.54 3.97 1.26
C GLU A 45 18.60 5.06 0.17
N GLU A 46 18.14 4.76 -1.04
CA GLU A 46 18.08 5.72 -2.15
C GLU A 46 17.21 6.96 -1.82
N LEU A 47 16.05 6.74 -1.21
CA LEU A 47 15.13 7.82 -0.80
C LEU A 47 15.73 8.68 0.31
N GLN A 48 16.42 8.06 1.28
CA GLN A 48 17.12 8.80 2.34
C GLN A 48 18.24 9.66 1.76
N GLU A 49 19.05 9.11 0.85
CA GLU A 49 20.13 9.87 0.21
C GLU A 49 19.58 11.04 -0.60
N SER A 50 18.50 10.84 -1.37
CA SER A 50 17.83 11.91 -2.11
C SER A 50 17.34 13.02 -1.18
N ALA A 51 16.71 12.68 -0.06
CA ALA A 51 16.25 13.67 0.92
C ALA A 51 17.42 14.47 1.50
N GLU A 52 18.56 13.83 1.76
CA GLU A 52 19.75 14.52 2.25
C GLU A 52 20.40 15.42 1.18
N ARG A 53 20.41 15.01 -0.10
CA ARG A 53 20.88 15.90 -1.20
C ARG A 53 20.04 17.17 -1.29
N VAL A 54 18.72 17.06 -1.16
CA VAL A 54 17.82 18.22 -1.09
C VAL A 54 18.13 19.11 0.11
N LYS A 55 18.32 18.52 1.31
CA LYS A 55 18.68 19.29 2.52
C LYS A 55 20.01 20.02 2.38
N ARG A 56 21.00 19.42 1.70
CA ARG A 56 22.30 20.04 1.41
C ARG A 56 22.24 21.08 0.29
N GLY A 57 21.11 21.23 -0.39
CA GLY A 57 20.94 22.16 -1.50
C GLY A 57 21.58 21.70 -2.81
N GLU A 58 21.91 20.41 -2.91
CA GLU A 58 22.46 19.79 -4.13
C GLU A 58 21.35 19.54 -5.17
N GLU A 59 20.10 19.39 -4.72
CA GLU A 59 18.91 19.25 -5.56
C GLU A 59 17.82 20.27 -5.16
N PRO A 60 17.14 20.92 -6.12
CA PRO A 60 16.06 21.85 -5.83
C PRO A 60 14.76 21.11 -5.49
N LEU A 61 13.98 21.67 -4.56
CA LEU A 61 12.59 21.26 -4.35
C LEU A 61 11.74 21.69 -5.55
N VAL A 62 10.96 20.76 -6.09
CA VAL A 62 9.97 21.03 -7.14
C VAL A 62 8.58 21.03 -6.50
N PRO A 63 7.76 22.09 -6.69
CA PRO A 63 6.39 22.10 -6.22
C PRO A 63 5.61 20.89 -6.76
N ALA A 64 4.76 20.29 -5.94
CA ALA A 64 4.08 19.06 -6.33
C ALA A 64 3.10 19.26 -7.51
N GLU A 65 2.45 20.42 -7.60
CA GLU A 65 1.66 20.82 -8.78
C GLU A 65 2.50 20.86 -10.06
N GLU A 66 3.74 21.35 -9.97
CA GLU A 66 4.68 21.38 -11.10
C GLU A 66 5.06 19.97 -11.55
N VAL A 67 5.26 19.04 -10.60
CA VAL A 67 5.52 17.63 -10.88
C VAL A 67 4.31 16.99 -11.57
N ALA A 68 3.11 17.19 -11.04
CA ALA A 68 1.87 16.67 -11.62
C ALA A 68 1.67 17.15 -13.06
N ARG A 69 1.88 18.45 -13.31
CA ARG A 69 1.82 19.04 -14.65
C ARG A 69 2.80 18.40 -15.63
N ARG A 70 4.04 18.13 -15.22
CA ARG A 70 5.06 17.47 -16.07
C ARG A 70 4.68 16.03 -16.42
N LEU A 71 3.96 15.36 -15.52
CA LEU A 71 3.51 13.97 -15.68
C LEU A 71 2.13 13.84 -16.32
N GLY A 72 1.44 14.96 -16.60
CA GLY A 72 0.08 14.96 -17.13
C GLY A 72 -0.96 14.46 -16.11
N LEU A 73 -0.70 14.66 -14.82
CA LEU A 73 -1.59 14.30 -13.72
C LEU A 73 -2.41 15.50 -13.25
N GLU A 74 -3.62 15.25 -12.76
CA GLU A 74 -4.41 16.24 -12.03
C GLU A 74 -3.87 16.41 -10.60
N TRP A 75 -3.92 17.64 -10.07
CA TRP A 75 -3.38 18.02 -8.76
C TRP A 75 -4.43 18.72 -7.91
#